data_AF-A0A2D1KNK4-F1
#
_entry.id   AF-A0A2D1KNK4-F1
#
_cell.length_a   1.000
_cell.length_b   1.000
_cell.length_c   1.000
_cell.angle_alpha   90.00
_cell.angle_beta   90.00
_cell.angle_gamma   90.00
#
_symmetry.space_group_name_H-M   'P 1'
#
loop_
_entity.id
_entity.type
_entity.pdbx_description
1 polymer ?
#
loop_
_entity_poly.entity_id
_entity_poly.type
_entity_poly.pdbx_seq_one_letter_code
_entity_poly.pdbx_strand_id
1 'polypeptide(L)'
;MAIKQTWHVLFYTKRFTAEQVHTFVDDLKKEPNFGGFPIEQVTFDYTTKEMLYTTFIFTAPQAVGQKMQHEMAKYLYARVVHPGGLDTKQYYEVLNQSSQELGIEYYDYGNGTLDIMLWGQQS
;
A
#
# COMPACT_ATOMS: atom_id res chain seq x y z
N MET A 1 -18.91 15.48 -4.87
CA MET A 1 -17.92 15.18 -5.95
C MET A 1 -16.93 14.19 -5.39
N ALA A 2 -16.49 13.22 -6.19
CA ALA A 2 -15.41 12.32 -5.76
C ALA A 2 -14.10 13.12 -5.61
N ILE A 3 -13.31 12.76 -4.61
CA ILE A 3 -12.02 13.36 -4.27
C ILE A 3 -10.94 12.37 -4.67
N LYS A 4 -9.90 12.87 -5.34
CA LYS A 4 -8.72 12.11 -5.69
C LYS A 4 -7.88 11.86 -4.44
N GLN A 5 -7.47 10.61 -4.23
CA GLN A 5 -6.51 10.20 -3.22
C GLN A 5 -5.22 9.80 -3.93
N THR A 6 -4.08 10.36 -3.49
CA THR A 6 -2.76 10.05 -4.05
C THR A 6 -1.91 9.45 -2.95
N TRP A 7 -1.67 8.15 -3.01
CA TRP A 7 -0.89 7.44 -2.00
C TRP A 7 0.45 7.05 -2.58
N HIS A 8 1.52 7.40 -1.90
CA HIS A 8 2.85 6.95 -2.24
C HIS A 8 3.22 5.80 -1.31
N VAL A 9 3.45 4.61 -1.88
CA VAL A 9 3.86 3.44 -1.09
C VAL A 9 5.35 3.20 -1.34
N LEU A 10 6.10 3.26 -0.25
CA LEU A 10 7.56 3.33 -0.23
C LEU A 10 8.08 2.07 0.47
N PHE A 11 8.88 1.26 -0.22
CA PHE A 11 9.29 -0.05 0.30
C PHE A 11 10.78 -0.07 0.60
N TYR A 12 11.16 -0.47 1.81
CA TYR A 12 12.56 -0.56 2.22
C TYR A 12 13.28 -1.72 1.53
N THR A 13 14.35 -1.41 0.79
CA THR A 13 15.06 -2.38 -0.08
C THR A 13 15.71 -3.54 0.67
N LYS A 14 15.92 -3.45 1.99
CA LYS A 14 16.42 -4.57 2.79
C LYS A 14 15.35 -5.61 3.11
N ARG A 15 14.06 -5.28 2.95
CA ARG A 15 12.94 -6.19 3.24
C ARG A 15 12.13 -6.55 2.00
N PHE A 16 12.14 -5.70 0.98
CA PHE A 16 11.36 -5.89 -0.24
C PHE A 16 12.25 -5.87 -1.47
N THR A 17 12.01 -6.79 -2.41
CA THR A 17 12.71 -6.82 -3.70
C THR A 17 11.94 -6.04 -4.76
N ALA A 18 12.65 -5.56 -5.79
CA ALA A 18 12.00 -4.87 -6.91
C ALA A 18 10.99 -5.79 -7.63
N GLU A 19 11.33 -7.07 -7.82
CA GLU A 19 10.43 -8.07 -8.44
C GLU A 19 9.12 -8.25 -7.64
N GLN A 20 9.22 -8.30 -6.32
CA GLN A 20 8.07 -8.40 -5.42
C GLN A 20 7.16 -7.18 -5.56
N VAL A 21 7.74 -5.97 -5.56
CA VAL A 21 6.97 -4.72 -5.72
C VAL A 21 6.39 -4.58 -7.14
N HIS A 22 7.11 -5.02 -8.17
CA HIS A 22 6.57 -5.06 -9.53
C HIS A 22 5.36 -5.98 -9.63
N THR A 23 5.44 -7.20 -9.08
CA THR A 23 4.32 -8.14 -9.05
C THR A 23 3.13 -7.56 -8.30
N PHE A 24 3.36 -6.94 -7.15
CA PHE A 24 2.34 -6.21 -6.39
C PHE A 24 1.64 -5.13 -7.21
N VAL A 25 2.41 -4.28 -7.92
CA VAL A 25 1.87 -3.22 -8.78
C VAL A 25 1.04 -3.82 -9.92
N ASP A 26 1.54 -4.86 -10.58
CA ASP A 26 0.85 -5.50 -11.70
C ASP A 26 -0.43 -6.20 -11.25
N ASP A 27 -0.45 -6.77 -10.05
CA ASP A 27 -1.66 -7.35 -9.46
C ASP A 27 -2.68 -6.27 -9.11
N LEU A 28 -2.28 -5.13 -8.55
CA LEU A 28 -3.20 -4.02 -8.28
C LEU A 28 -3.77 -3.39 -9.55
N LYS A 29 -3.00 -3.33 -10.64
CA LYS A 29 -3.49 -2.82 -11.94
C LYS A 29 -4.62 -3.68 -12.54
N LYS A 30 -4.69 -4.96 -12.19
CA LYS A 30 -5.76 -5.87 -12.64
C LYS A 30 -7.07 -5.63 -11.87
N GLU A 31 -6.99 -5.00 -10.70
CA GLU A 31 -8.16 -4.71 -9.88
C GLU A 31 -8.86 -3.43 -10.36
N PRO A 32 -10.20 -3.44 -10.53
CA PRO A 32 -10.94 -2.24 -10.91
C PRO A 32 -11.14 -1.26 -9.75
N ASN A 33 -11.03 -1.74 -8.51
CA ASN A 33 -11.25 -0.95 -7.31
C ASN A 33 -10.40 -1.43 -6.13
N PHE A 34 -10.24 -0.56 -5.15
CA PHE A 34 -9.56 -0.80 -3.89
C PHE A 34 -10.51 -0.51 -2.73
N GLY A 35 -11.00 -1.56 -2.07
CA GLY A 35 -12.00 -1.41 -1.00
C GLY A 35 -13.30 -0.75 -1.45
N GLY A 36 -13.70 -0.94 -2.73
CA GLY A 36 -14.86 -0.28 -3.33
C GLY A 36 -14.57 1.09 -3.94
N PHE A 37 -13.34 1.61 -3.84
CA PHE A 37 -12.93 2.87 -4.46
C PHE A 37 -12.29 2.65 -5.84
N PRO A 38 -12.78 3.27 -6.91
CA PRO A 38 -12.21 3.10 -8.25
C PRO A 38 -10.72 3.49 -8.28
N ILE A 39 -9.89 2.57 -8.76
CA ILE A 39 -8.45 2.81 -8.98
C ILE A 39 -8.30 3.59 -10.29
N GLU A 40 -7.58 4.70 -10.26
CA GLU A 40 -7.23 5.48 -11.47
C GLU A 40 -5.85 5.11 -12.01
N GLN A 41 -4.88 4.90 -11.11
CA GLN A 41 -3.49 4.65 -11.50
C GLN A 41 -2.75 3.84 -10.43
N VAL A 42 -1.91 2.92 -10.88
CA VAL A 42 -0.89 2.26 -10.06
C VAL A 42 0.41 2.24 -10.85
N THR A 43 1.48 2.82 -10.32
CA THR A 43 2.79 2.88 -10.99
C THR A 43 3.91 2.46 -10.05
N PHE A 44 4.89 1.76 -10.63
CA PHE A 44 6.23 1.66 -10.05
C PHE A 44 7.04 2.82 -10.64
N ASP A 45 7.45 3.76 -9.80
CA ASP A 45 7.97 5.04 -10.27
C ASP A 45 9.48 4.96 -10.49
N TYR A 46 10.23 4.60 -9.45
CA TYR A 46 11.69 4.46 -9.50
C TYR A 46 12.25 3.71 -8.29
N THR A 47 13.55 3.42 -8.33
CA THR A 47 14.30 2.77 -7.26
C THR A 47 15.47 3.65 -6.84
N THR A 48 15.72 3.68 -5.53
CA THR A 48 16.94 4.21 -4.93
C THR A 48 17.71 3.10 -4.24
N LYS A 49 18.85 3.41 -3.62
CA LYS A 49 19.59 2.41 -2.82
C LYS A 49 18.79 1.91 -1.62
N GLU A 50 17.91 2.74 -1.07
CA GLU A 50 17.23 2.46 0.21
C GLU A 50 15.74 2.14 0.04
N MET A 51 15.10 2.69 -0.98
CA MET A 51 13.65 2.65 -1.15
C MET A 51 13.23 2.35 -2.59
N LEU A 52 12.15 1.59 -2.74
CA LEU A 52 11.38 1.40 -3.97
C LEU A 52 10.13 2.31 -3.90
N TYR A 53 9.86 3.08 -4.95
CA TYR A 53 8.80 4.09 -4.96
C TYR A 53 7.65 3.66 -5.86
N THR A 54 6.43 3.77 -5.35
CA THR A 54 5.21 3.55 -6.12
C THR A 54 4.21 4.67 -5.87
N THR A 55 3.37 4.93 -6.88
CA THR A 55 2.25 5.86 -6.78
C THR A 55 0.96 5.11 -7.04
N PHE A 56 0.00 5.29 -6.14
CA PHE A 56 -1.29 4.66 -6.15
C PHE A 56 -2.39 5.72 -6.03
N ILE A 57 -3.23 5.81 -7.05
CA ILE A 57 -4.24 6.85 -7.17
C ILE A 57 -5.61 6.20 -7.31
N PHE A 58 -6.55 6.67 -6.51
CA PHE A 58 -7.94 6.22 -6.54
C PHE A 58 -8.89 7.36 -6.18
N THR A 59 -10.18 7.17 -6.42
CA THR A 59 -11.23 8.15 -6.09
C THR A 59 -12.10 7.68 -4.95
N ALA A 60 -12.35 8.58 -4.00
CA ALA A 60 -13.23 8.32 -2.86
C ALA A 60 -14.31 9.41 -2.78
N PRO A 61 -15.53 9.11 -2.28
CA PRO A 61 -16.59 10.12 -2.14
C PRO A 61 -16.24 11.22 -1.12
N GLN A 62 -15.30 10.94 -0.22
CA GLN A 62 -14.76 11.84 0.79
C GLN A 62 -13.32 11.41 1.13
N ALA A 63 -12.59 12.24 1.87
CA ALA A 63 -11.26 11.87 2.35
C ALA A 63 -11.32 10.58 3.18
N VAL A 64 -10.36 9.67 2.96
CA VAL A 64 -10.28 8.42 3.72
C VAL A 64 -9.80 8.76 5.14
N GLY A 65 -10.64 8.49 6.14
CA GLY A 65 -10.29 8.75 7.53
C GLY A 65 -9.13 7.86 8.02
N GLN A 66 -8.38 8.34 9.01
CA GLN A 66 -7.16 7.70 9.53
C GLN A 66 -7.31 6.21 9.85
N LYS A 67 -8.41 5.81 10.51
CA LYS A 67 -8.67 4.39 10.82
C LYS A 67 -8.76 3.54 9.56
N MET A 68 -9.40 4.04 8.51
CA MET A 68 -9.53 3.32 7.25
C MET A 68 -8.22 3.32 6.46
N GLN A 69 -7.47 4.42 6.47
CA GLN A 69 -6.11 4.48 5.90
C GLN A 69 -5.22 3.37 6.48
N HIS A 70 -5.28 3.17 7.81
CA HIS A 70 -4.53 2.13 8.50
C HIS A 70 -4.88 0.71 8.02
N GLU A 71 -6.16 0.36 7.97
CA GLU A 71 -6.59 -0.97 7.49
C GLU A 71 -6.23 -1.19 6.02
N MET A 72 -6.42 -0.17 5.19
CA MET A 72 -6.07 -0.19 3.77
C MET A 72 -4.56 -0.38 3.56
N ALA A 73 -3.73 0.28 4.37
CA ALA A 73 -2.28 0.11 4.28
C ALA A 73 -1.80 -1.27 4.76
N LYS A 74 -2.43 -1.85 5.78
CA LYS A 74 -2.16 -3.25 6.17
C LYS A 74 -2.56 -4.23 5.07
N TYR A 75 -3.65 -3.95 4.35
CA TYR A 75 -3.98 -4.71 3.15
C TYR A 75 -2.91 -4.57 2.05
N LEU A 76 -2.43 -3.36 1.77
CA LEU A 76 -1.34 -3.14 0.80
C LEU A 76 -0.06 -3.88 1.23
N TYR A 77 0.28 -3.85 2.52
CA TYR A 77 1.36 -4.64 3.09
C TYR A 77 1.17 -6.14 2.83
N ALA A 78 0.00 -6.69 3.17
CA ALA A 78 -0.32 -8.10 2.96
C ALA A 78 -0.16 -8.50 1.49
N ARG A 79 -0.64 -7.66 0.56
CA ARG A 79 -0.51 -7.89 -0.88
C ARG A 79 0.94 -7.88 -1.36
N VAL A 80 1.79 -7.01 -0.82
CA VAL A 80 3.21 -7.01 -1.24
C VAL A 80 3.97 -8.19 -0.64
N VAL A 81 3.70 -8.62 0.60
CA VAL A 81 4.39 -9.78 1.21
C VAL A 81 3.91 -11.13 0.66
N HIS A 82 2.73 -11.17 0.03
CA HIS A 82 2.19 -12.33 -0.67
C HIS A 82 1.92 -12.00 -2.16
N PRO A 83 2.97 -11.77 -2.97
CA PRO A 83 2.82 -11.42 -4.38
C PRO A 83 2.23 -12.59 -5.17
N GLY A 84 1.35 -12.31 -6.15
CA GLY A 84 0.72 -13.34 -6.98
C GLY A 84 -0.53 -13.99 -6.37
N GLY A 85 -0.91 -13.63 -5.15
CA GLY A 85 -2.16 -14.06 -4.53
C GLY A 85 -2.13 -13.97 -3.01
N LEU A 86 -3.16 -13.36 -2.44
CA LEU A 86 -3.37 -13.24 -1.00
C LEU A 86 -4.58 -14.09 -0.61
N ASP A 87 -4.35 -15.18 0.12
CA ASP A 87 -5.45 -15.97 0.68
C ASP A 87 -5.97 -15.38 2.01
N THR A 88 -7.14 -15.86 2.44
CA THR A 88 -7.79 -15.36 3.65
C THR A 88 -6.94 -15.55 4.91
N LYS A 89 -6.21 -16.67 5.01
CA LYS A 89 -5.39 -16.96 6.20
C LYS A 89 -4.21 -15.99 6.26
N GLN A 90 -3.49 -15.83 5.16
CA GLN A 90 -2.39 -14.89 5.00
C GLN A 90 -2.82 -13.44 5.29
N TYR A 91 -4.01 -13.06 4.82
CA TYR A 91 -4.58 -11.75 5.11
C TYR A 91 -4.77 -11.52 6.61
N TYR A 92 -5.36 -12.49 7.33
CA TYR A 92 -5.55 -12.38 8.77
C TYR A 92 -4.25 -12.44 9.58
N GLU A 93 -3.22 -13.14 9.09
CA GLU A 93 -1.88 -13.14 9.70
C GLU A 93 -1.27 -11.74 9.75
N VAL A 94 -1.51 -10.92 8.73
CA VAL A 94 -1.08 -9.51 8.72
C VAL A 94 -2.05 -8.62 9.51
N LEU A 95 -3.36 -8.78 9.33
CA LEU A 95 -4.35 -7.94 10.01
C LEU A 95 -4.31 -8.06 11.53
N ASN A 96 -3.93 -9.20 12.08
CA ASN A 96 -3.87 -9.38 13.54
C ASN A 96 -2.66 -8.68 14.18
N GLN A 97 -1.72 -8.18 13.37
CA GLN A 97 -0.54 -7.44 13.85
C GLN A 97 -0.79 -5.93 13.81
N SER A 98 -0.14 -5.19 14.69
CA SER A 98 -0.13 -3.73 14.69
C SER A 98 0.73 -3.17 13.54
N SER A 99 0.47 -1.94 13.09
CA SER A 99 1.38 -1.28 12.12
C SER A 99 2.80 -1.15 12.64
N GLN A 100 3.00 -1.00 13.95
CA GLN A 100 4.34 -0.93 14.52
C GLN A 100 5.10 -2.25 14.35
N GLU A 101 4.44 -3.39 14.61
CA GLU A 101 5.04 -4.72 14.41
C GLU A 101 5.36 -4.98 12.93
N LEU A 102 4.48 -4.54 12.03
CA LEU A 102 4.66 -4.66 10.58
C LEU A 102 5.67 -3.65 9.99
N GLY A 103 6.13 -2.68 10.78
CA GLY A 103 7.01 -1.60 10.31
C GLY A 103 6.33 -0.68 9.29
N ILE A 104 5.07 -0.31 9.52
CA ILE A 104 4.31 0.61 8.67
C ILE A 104 4.25 1.99 9.33
N GLU A 105 4.72 3.00 8.63
CA GLU A 105 4.64 4.41 9.03
C GLU A 105 3.89 5.23 7.97
N TYR A 106 3.31 6.35 8.42
CA TYR A 106 2.43 7.18 7.60
C TYR A 106 2.78 8.65 7.73
N TYR A 107 2.62 9.37 6.63
CA TYR A 107 2.59 10.83 6.65
C TYR A 107 1.41 11.35 5.81
N ASP A 108 0.41 11.89 6.49
CA ASP A 108 -0.78 12.47 5.85
C ASP A 108 -0.57 13.98 5.65
N TYR A 109 -0.68 14.44 4.40
CA TYR A 109 -0.52 15.85 4.03
C TYR A 109 -1.81 16.67 4.18
N GLY A 110 -2.93 16.05 4.57
CA GLY A 110 -4.23 16.71 4.77
C GLY A 110 -4.97 17.10 3.50
N ASN A 111 -4.40 16.85 2.32
CA ASN A 111 -4.95 17.21 1.01
C ASN A 111 -5.34 15.99 0.15
N GLY A 112 -5.51 14.82 0.78
CA GLY A 112 -5.73 13.55 0.08
C GLY A 112 -4.45 12.87 -0.41
N THR A 113 -3.28 13.42 -0.05
CA THR A 113 -1.97 12.78 -0.25
C THR A 113 -1.54 12.06 1.02
N LEU A 114 -1.06 10.82 0.88
CA LEU A 114 -0.58 10.00 1.99
C LEU A 114 0.70 9.27 1.58
N ASP A 115 1.77 9.44 2.35
CA ASP A 115 2.94 8.56 2.23
C ASP A 115 2.77 7.38 3.19
N ILE A 116 3.06 6.18 2.69
CA ILE A 116 3.06 4.93 3.43
C ILE A 116 4.46 4.33 3.30
N MET A 117 5.22 4.36 4.40
CA MET A 117 6.55 3.76 4.45
C MET A 117 6.44 2.34 5.01
N LEU A 118 6.85 1.36 4.21
CA LEU A 118 6.90 -0.05 4.57
C LEU A 118 8.35 -0.44 4.85
N TRP A 119 8.72 -0.39 6.12
CA TRP A 119 10.02 -0.83 6.62
C TRP A 119 10.12 -2.35 6.70
N GLY A 120 8.97 -3.04 6.79
CA GLY A 120 8.87 -4.48 6.98
C GLY A 120 8.96 -4.89 8.44
N GLN A 121 8.40 -6.07 8.75
CA GLN A 121 8.41 -6.62 10.11
C GLN A 121 9.84 -6.75 10.64
N GLN A 122 10.07 -6.24 11.86
CA GLN A 122 11.35 -6.41 12.54
C GLN A 122 11.43 -7.83 13.10
N SER A 123 12.34 -8.61 12.53
CA SER A 123 12.75 -9.95 12.95
C SER A 123 13.65 -9.91 14.17
#